data_AF-A0A7Y4K1R8-F1
#
_entry.id   AF-A0A7Y4K1R8-F1
#
_cell.length_a   1.000
_cell.length_b   1.000
_cell.length_c   1.000
_cell.angle_alpha   90.00
_cell.angle_beta   90.00
_cell.angle_gamma   90.00
#
_symmetry.space_group_name_H-M   'P 1'
#
loop_
_entity.id
_entity.type
_entity.pdbx_description
1 polymer ?
#
loop_
_entity_poly.entity_id
_entity_poly.type
_entity_poly.pdbx_seq_one_letter_code
_entity_poly.pdbx_strand_id
1 'polypeptide(L)' 'MRLSTLQSWVYRHRRSAPSRAEAVRLLPVQVASAPEAPESVLEVVAASGARVRFAAGTDVAYVARLVAALGR' A
#
# COMPACT_ATOMS: atom_id res chain seq x y z
N MET A 1 10.10 -46.09 14.39
CA MET A 1 9.48 -45.20 13.38
C MET A 1 7.97 -45.33 13.47
N ARG A 2 7.22 -44.22 13.53
CA ARG A 2 5.74 -44.25 13.66
C ARG A 2 5.08 -44.34 12.28
N LEU A 3 3.98 -45.10 12.17
CA LEU A 3 3.23 -45.28 10.93
C LEU A 3 2.76 -43.95 10.34
N SER A 4 2.37 -43.01 11.20
CA SER A 4 1.94 -41.66 10.82
C SER A 4 3.01 -40.89 10.06
N THR A 5 4.27 -41.02 10.47
CA THR A 5 5.42 -40.38 9.79
C THR A 5 5.60 -40.93 8.39
N LEU A 6 5.50 -42.25 8.21
CA LEU A 6 5.59 -42.89 6.89
C LEU A 6 4.40 -42.50 6.01
N GLN A 7 3.18 -42.47 6.56
CA GLN A 7 1.98 -42.07 5.83
C GLN A 7 2.03 -40.60 5.38
N SER A 8 2.47 -39.70 6.25
CA SER A 8 2.68 -38.29 5.89
C SER A 8 3.78 -38.14 4.82
N TRP A 9 4.84 -38.94 4.91
CA TRP A 9 5.89 -38.96 3.90
C TRP A 9 5.37 -39.46 2.55
N VAL A 10 4.67 -40.61 2.53
CA VAL A 10 4.07 -41.18 1.30
C VAL A 10 3.06 -40.22 0.69
N TYR A 11 2.21 -39.59 1.50
CA TYR A 11 1.26 -38.58 1.04
C TYR A 11 1.95 -37.40 0.36
N ARG A 12 2.99 -36.85 1.01
CA ARG A 12 3.75 -35.71 0.48
C ARG A 12 4.47 -36.12 -0.80
N HIS A 13 5.16 -37.25 -0.79
CA HIS A 13 5.88 -37.79 -1.95
C HIS A 13 4.95 -37.98 -3.16
N ARG A 14 3.74 -38.51 -2.96
CA ARG A 14 2.73 -38.67 -4.03
C ARG A 14 2.20 -37.35 -4.59
N ARG A 15 2.17 -36.29 -3.78
CA ARG A 15 1.72 -34.94 -4.19
C ARG A 15 2.83 -34.07 -4.77
N SER A 16 4.06 -34.28 -4.31
CA SER A 16 5.27 -33.62 -4.83
C SER A 16 5.75 -34.24 -6.13
N ALA A 17 5.37 -35.50 -6.40
CA ALA A 17 5.52 -36.08 -7.72
C ALA A 17 4.87 -35.12 -8.72
N PRO A 18 5.60 -34.68 -9.77
CA PRO A 18 5.07 -33.73 -10.73
C PRO A 18 3.81 -34.33 -11.31
N SER A 19 2.66 -33.80 -10.87
CA SER A 19 1.43 -33.91 -11.61
C SER A 19 1.77 -33.57 -13.05
N ARG A 20 1.25 -34.34 -13.99
CA ARG A 20 1.24 -34.02 -15.42
C ARG A 20 0.37 -32.77 -15.69
N ALA A 21 0.37 -31.82 -14.75
CA ALA A 21 -0.20 -30.50 -14.86
C ALA A 21 0.71 -29.75 -15.82
N GLU A 22 0.11 -29.40 -16.94
CA GLU A 22 0.58 -28.40 -17.87
C GLU A 22 1.33 -27.28 -17.16
N ALA A 23 2.49 -26.89 -17.70
CA ALA A 23 3.34 -25.88 -17.10
C ALA A 23 2.56 -24.56 -16.96
N VAL A 24 2.04 -24.29 -15.77
CA VAL A 24 1.31 -23.06 -15.49
C VAL A 24 2.31 -21.91 -15.53
N ARG A 25 2.23 -21.09 -16.58
CA ARG A 25 3.01 -19.86 -16.66
C ARG A 25 2.38 -18.83 -15.72
N LEU A 26 2.95 -18.70 -14.53
CA LEU A 26 2.63 -17.60 -13.62
C LEU A 26 3.13 -16.30 -14.25
N LEU A 27 2.20 -15.40 -14.58
CA LEU A 27 2.55 -14.06 -14.99
C LEU A 27 2.95 -13.24 -13.75
N PRO A 28 3.98 -12.40 -13.83
CA PRO A 28 4.35 -11.53 -12.73
C PRO A 28 3.17 -10.61 -12.42
N VAL A 29 2.69 -10.67 -11.18
CA VAL A 29 1.68 -9.74 -10.66
C VAL A 29 2.43 -8.54 -10.12
N GLN A 30 2.28 -7.38 -10.77
CA GLN A 30 2.72 -6.12 -10.20
C GLN A 30 1.80 -5.75 -9.04
N VAL A 31 2.33 -5.82 -7.82
CA VAL A 31 1.64 -5.30 -6.63
C VAL A 31 2.08 -3.85 -6.47
N ALA A 32 1.13 -2.92 -6.53
CA ALA A 32 1.43 -1.53 -6.18
C ALA A 32 1.83 -1.48 -4.69
N SER A 33 2.95 -0.84 -4.41
CA SER A 33 3.35 -0.54 -3.03
C SER A 33 2.25 0.27 -2.35
N ALA A 34 2.03 0.02 -1.05
CA ALA A 34 1.12 0.83 -0.27
C ALA A 34 1.52 2.32 -0.38
N PRO A 35 0.55 3.24 -0.50
CA PRO A 35 0.86 4.67 -0.51
C PRO A 35 1.66 5.00 0.75
N GLU A 36 2.71 5.79 0.58
CA GLU A 36 3.51 6.31 1.68
C GLU A 36 2.58 6.95 2.70
N ALA A 37 2.83 6.70 4.00
CA ALA A 37 2.02 7.26 5.07
C ALA A 37 1.87 8.76 4.82
N PRO A 38 0.64 9.32 4.91
CA PRO A 38 0.45 10.72 4.56
C PRO A 38 1.38 11.55 5.44
N GLU A 39 2.31 12.26 4.82
CA GLU A 39 2.98 13.40 5.45
C GLU A 39 1.89 14.20 6.16
N SER A 40 2.11 14.62 7.41
CA SER A 40 1.05 15.25 8.20
C SER A 40 0.50 16.48 7.46
N VAL A 41 -0.63 16.32 6.78
CA VAL A 41 -1.24 17.38 5.96
C VAL A 41 -2.15 18.20 6.84
N LEU A 42 -1.95 19.51 6.84
CA LEU A 42 -2.79 20.48 7.51
C LEU A 42 -3.75 21.11 6.49
N GLU A 43 -5.00 21.32 6.91
CA GLU A 43 -6.04 21.94 6.09
C GLU A 43 -6.51 23.25 6.72
N VAL A 44 -6.58 24.31 5.93
CA VAL A 44 -7.10 25.63 6.32
C VAL A 44 -8.22 26.03 5.39
N VAL A 45 -9.32 26.53 5.96
CA VAL A 45 -10.46 27.08 5.22
C VAL A 45 -10.36 28.61 5.23
N ALA A 46 -10.26 29.22 4.05
CA ALA A 46 -10.28 30.67 3.89
C ALA A 46 -11.71 31.22 4.08
N ALA A 47 -11.84 32.53 4.35
CA ALA A 47 -13.15 33.18 4.48
C ALA A 47 -14.03 33.07 3.22
N SER A 48 -13.41 32.93 2.04
CA SER A 48 -14.08 32.66 0.76
C SER A 48 -14.64 31.23 0.62
N GLY A 49 -14.35 30.35 1.58
CA GLY A 49 -14.69 28.93 1.53
C GLY A 49 -13.66 28.07 0.78
N ALA A 50 -12.60 28.67 0.23
CA ALA A 50 -11.50 27.93 -0.38
C ALA A 50 -10.77 27.08 0.67
N ARG A 51 -10.45 25.82 0.32
CA ARG A 51 -9.73 24.88 1.18
C ARG A 51 -8.30 24.71 0.67
N VAL A 52 -7.34 24.98 1.54
CA VAL A 52 -5.91 24.89 1.23
C VAL A 52 -5.31 23.78 2.08
N ARG A 53 -4.62 22.84 1.43
CA ARG A 53 -3.89 21.74 2.08
C ARG A 53 -2.39 21.91 1.88
N PHE A 54 -1.62 21.70 2.93
CA PHE A 54 -0.16 21.82 2.90
C PHE A 54 0.49 20.86 3.89
N ALA A 55 1.75 20.49 3.64
CA ALA A 55 2.51 19.62 4.54
C ALA A 55 2.86 20.36 5.85
N ALA A 56 2.89 19.63 6.96
CA ALA A 56 3.39 20.14 8.23
C ALA A 56 4.86 20.57 8.07
N GLY A 57 5.18 21.76 8.59
CA GLY A 57 6.50 22.40 8.41
C GLY A 57 6.57 23.38 7.23
N THR A 58 5.50 23.53 6.45
CA THR A 58 5.40 24.62 5.46
C THR A 58 5.49 25.99 6.14
N ASP A 59 6.21 26.94 5.54
CA ASP A 59 6.37 28.31 6.07
C ASP A 59 5.01 28.99 6.33
N VAL A 60 4.80 29.38 7.59
CA VAL A 60 3.57 30.02 8.07
C VAL A 60 3.33 31.37 7.39
N ALA A 61 4.38 32.15 7.11
CA ALA A 61 4.25 33.44 6.43
C ALA A 61 3.80 33.28 4.97
N TYR A 62 4.25 32.20 4.32
CA TYR A 62 3.78 31.84 2.99
C TYR A 62 2.30 31.43 3.01
N VAL A 63 1.91 30.55 3.94
CA VAL A 63 0.51 30.11 4.08
C VAL A 63 -0.40 31.30 4.38
N ALA A 64 0.00 32.22 5.26
CA ALA A 64 -0.78 33.41 5.59
C ALA A 64 -1.02 34.31 4.36
N ARG A 65 0.02 34.54 3.54
CA ARG A 65 -0.12 35.30 2.29
C ARG A 65 -1.04 34.60 1.29
N LEU A 66 -0.93 33.28 1.17
CA LEU A 66 -1.76 32.49 0.28
C LEU A 66 -3.24 32.54 0.69
N VAL A 67 -3.52 32.35 1.98
CA VAL A 67 -4.89 32.44 2.53
C VAL A 67 -5.46 33.85 2.36
N ALA A 68 -4.65 34.89 2.61
CA ALA A 68 -5.07 36.28 2.40
C ALA A 68 -5.38 36.59 0.92
N ALA A 69 -4.61 36.00 -0.01
CA ALA A 69 -4.86 36.16 -1.44
C ALA A 69 -6.15 35.45 -1.90
N LEU A 70 -6.45 34.28 -1.32
CA LEU A 70 -7.64 33.48 -1.62
C LEU A 70 -8.92 33.95 -0.92
N GLY A 71 -8.79 34.77 0.12
CA GLY A 71 -9.92 35.32 0.89
C GLY A 71 -10.49 36.64 0.34
N ARG A 72 -9.99 37.12 -0.81
CA ARG A 72 -10.52 38.30 -1.52
C ARG A 72 -11.66 37.93 -2.46
#